data_AF-A0A842K280-F1
#
_entry.id   AF-A0A842K280-F1
#
_cell.length_a   1.000
_cell.length_b   1.000
_cell.length_c   1.000
_cell.angle_alpha   90.00
_cell.angle_beta   90.00
_cell.angle_gamma   90.00
#
_symmetry.space_group_name_H-M   'P 1'
#
loop_
_entity.id
_entity.type
_entity.pdbx_description
1 polymer ?
#
loop_
_entity_poly.entity_id
_entity_poly.type
_entity_poly.pdbx_seq_one_letter_code
_entity_poly.pdbx_strand_id
1 'polypeptide(L)'
;MTSPWSEGQVASVAPDAGSLAAARKLSAAWSQTGIAGDALWGLCQGSGANPYRAVVDLSGPAYHCSCPSRKFPCKHALGLLLMWSAGRVPEVSAPPAFAEEWLSRRAARAAAPPTAAAPATATVGAKSAERRAERVTAGLDELDLWLTDQIRGGLGAADVSASAFDAIAARMVDAQAPGVASALRRLPIVVATRADWPDRLLREYARLHLLVVAHRRLGELPEPLQASVRAHVGYPTTTDSVRSQPGVRDRWMVLGLQTTEEKRLFTRKVWLLGRDRGRRAILLDFAHGSANFATAVPPPGSLVDAALHFYPGAAPLRAHLGDVHESPEPFTTVAPSGVDTALDHFAAAIGADPWIRSWPALLTEVTPAFDDGNWVIVDAEGRALPLSGEDPVLWRLLGMSGGHPVTVFGEWNSESLVPVSVFDRGDVYPLGAGAPSAAAAVRRR
;
A
#
# COMPACT_ATOMS: atom_id res chain seq x y z
N MET A 1 -18.34 24.88 2.86
CA MET A 1 -19.35 23.80 2.92
C MET A 1 -18.73 22.56 2.33
N THR A 2 -18.75 21.45 3.06
CA THR A 2 -18.29 20.15 2.59
C THR A 2 -19.24 19.60 1.54
N SER A 3 -18.74 19.30 0.35
CA SER A 3 -19.54 18.66 -0.70
C SER A 3 -19.89 17.21 -0.31
N PRO A 4 -21.10 16.70 -0.64
CA PRO A 4 -21.45 15.31 -0.46
C PRO A 4 -20.41 14.36 -1.01
N TRP A 5 -20.02 13.39 -0.20
CA TRP A 5 -19.14 12.31 -0.65
C TRP A 5 -19.78 11.55 -1.81
N SER A 6 -18.99 11.08 -2.74
CA SER A 6 -19.43 10.08 -3.72
C SER A 6 -19.69 8.72 -3.03
N GLU A 7 -20.55 7.88 -3.61
CA GLU A 7 -20.74 6.51 -3.12
C GLU A 7 -19.42 5.73 -3.03
N GLY A 8 -18.46 6.03 -3.92
CA GLY A 8 -17.11 5.46 -3.89
C GLY A 8 -16.32 5.85 -2.63
N GLN A 9 -16.40 7.11 -2.21
CA GLN A 9 -15.81 7.55 -0.93
C GLN A 9 -16.47 6.87 0.26
N VAL A 10 -17.80 6.70 0.25
CA VAL A 10 -18.51 5.94 1.31
C VAL A 10 -18.10 4.47 1.33
N ALA A 11 -17.88 3.87 0.16
CA ALA A 11 -17.39 2.49 0.04
C ALA A 11 -15.95 2.33 0.55
N SER A 12 -15.09 3.32 0.31
CA SER A 12 -13.67 3.28 0.70
C SER A 12 -13.45 3.21 2.22
N VAL A 13 -14.42 3.69 3.00
CA VAL A 13 -14.37 3.66 4.46
C VAL A 13 -15.13 2.47 5.04
N ALA A 14 -15.78 1.62 4.23
CA ALA A 14 -16.51 0.46 4.73
C ALA A 14 -15.54 -0.64 5.22
N PRO A 15 -15.80 -1.26 6.39
CA PRO A 15 -14.90 -2.27 6.94
C PRO A 15 -14.94 -3.60 6.17
N ASP A 16 -16.03 -3.85 5.42
CA ASP A 16 -16.16 -4.97 4.48
C ASP A 16 -17.34 -4.75 3.53
N ALA A 17 -17.36 -5.51 2.43
CA ALA A 17 -18.42 -5.46 1.42
C ALA A 17 -19.81 -5.82 1.98
N GLY A 18 -19.88 -6.70 2.98
CA GLY A 18 -21.13 -7.08 3.63
C GLY A 18 -21.77 -5.93 4.41
N SER A 19 -20.95 -5.12 5.08
CA SER A 19 -21.36 -3.94 5.83
C SER A 19 -21.89 -2.84 4.91
N LEU A 20 -21.23 -2.64 3.76
CA LEU A 20 -21.68 -1.71 2.72
C LEU A 20 -22.98 -2.18 2.07
N ALA A 21 -23.10 -3.47 1.73
CA ALA A 21 -24.33 -4.04 1.19
C ALA A 21 -25.50 -3.93 2.18
N ALA A 22 -25.24 -4.12 3.48
CA ALA A 22 -26.23 -3.91 4.54
C ALA A 22 -26.60 -2.43 4.69
N ALA A 23 -25.65 -1.51 4.51
CA ALA A 23 -25.89 -0.06 4.59
C ALA A 23 -26.84 0.43 3.49
N ARG A 24 -26.68 -0.07 2.25
CA ARG A 24 -27.56 0.26 1.11
C ARG A 24 -29.04 -0.07 1.38
N LYS A 25 -29.31 -1.08 2.20
CA LYS A 25 -30.68 -1.50 2.56
C LYS A 25 -31.36 -0.58 3.57
N LEU A 26 -30.65 0.41 4.14
CA LEU A 26 -31.17 1.28 5.20
C LEU A 26 -31.75 2.60 4.67
N SER A 27 -31.82 2.82 3.35
CA SER A 27 -32.19 4.13 2.78
C SER A 27 -33.54 4.68 3.24
N ALA A 28 -34.50 3.81 3.58
CA ALA A 28 -35.84 4.20 4.05
C ALA A 28 -35.98 4.23 5.59
N ALA A 29 -34.93 3.85 6.33
CA ALA A 29 -34.98 3.69 7.78
C ALA A 29 -34.50 4.93 8.56
N TRP A 30 -34.34 6.08 7.90
CA TRP A 30 -33.75 7.28 8.48
C TRP A 30 -34.81 8.33 8.84
N SER A 31 -34.64 8.95 10.01
CA SER A 31 -35.37 10.13 10.44
C SER A 31 -34.43 11.14 11.10
N GLN A 32 -34.88 12.40 11.21
CA GLN A 32 -34.11 13.49 11.83
C GLN A 32 -32.66 13.59 11.33
N THR A 33 -32.47 13.41 10.01
CA THR A 33 -31.17 13.57 9.38
C THR A 33 -30.84 15.04 9.20
N GLY A 34 -29.56 15.40 9.32
CA GLY A 34 -29.11 16.75 9.07
C GLY A 34 -27.61 16.86 8.89
N ILE A 35 -27.18 17.94 8.24
CA ILE A 35 -25.79 18.37 8.16
C ILE A 35 -25.67 19.84 8.59
N ALA A 36 -24.66 20.16 9.39
CA ALA A 36 -24.30 21.52 9.78
C ALA A 36 -22.76 21.63 9.80
N GLY A 37 -22.18 22.41 8.89
CA GLY A 37 -20.73 22.43 8.69
C GLY A 37 -20.21 21.02 8.36
N ASP A 38 -19.25 20.53 9.15
CA ASP A 38 -18.66 19.20 9.00
C ASP A 38 -19.39 18.10 9.80
N ALA A 39 -20.49 18.42 10.48
CA ALA A 39 -21.24 17.47 11.29
C ALA A 39 -22.39 16.87 10.49
N LEU A 40 -22.42 15.54 10.33
CA LEU A 40 -23.50 14.80 9.70
C LEU A 40 -24.14 13.85 10.73
N TRP A 41 -25.48 13.84 10.84
CA TRP A 41 -26.18 12.98 11.82
C TRP A 41 -27.50 12.42 11.29
N GLY A 42 -28.01 11.41 11.98
CA GLY A 42 -29.35 10.88 11.75
C GLY A 42 -29.76 9.80 12.75
N LEU A 43 -31.06 9.54 12.80
CA LEU A 43 -31.65 8.44 13.56
C LEU A 43 -32.02 7.31 12.61
N CYS A 44 -31.41 6.14 12.78
CA CYS A 44 -31.73 4.96 11.99
C CYS A 44 -32.65 4.02 12.79
N GLN A 45 -33.85 3.76 12.28
CA GLN A 45 -34.75 2.78 12.87
C GLN A 45 -34.15 1.37 12.71
N GLY A 46 -33.86 0.73 13.85
CA GLY A 46 -33.41 -0.65 13.92
C GLY A 46 -34.53 -1.61 14.32
N SER A 47 -34.16 -2.84 14.69
CA SER A 47 -35.08 -3.85 15.21
C SER A 47 -35.54 -3.62 16.66
N GLY A 48 -35.01 -2.59 17.34
CA GLY A 48 -35.38 -2.22 18.70
C GLY A 48 -36.33 -1.03 18.75
N ALA A 49 -36.88 -0.75 19.95
CA ALA A 49 -37.83 0.35 20.17
C ALA A 49 -37.20 1.74 19.96
N ASN A 50 -35.92 1.91 20.25
CA ASN A 50 -35.21 3.18 20.10
C ASN A 50 -34.35 3.20 18.82
N PRO A 51 -34.44 4.26 17.98
CA PRO A 51 -33.56 4.44 16.84
C PRO A 51 -32.08 4.52 17.24
N TYR A 52 -31.20 4.01 16.38
CA TYR A 52 -29.76 4.17 16.54
C TYR A 52 -29.34 5.59 16.14
N ARG A 53 -28.60 6.26 17.02
CA ARG A 53 -28.04 7.59 16.77
C ARG A 53 -26.72 7.44 16.04
N ALA A 54 -26.64 7.92 14.79
CA ALA A 54 -25.41 7.95 14.01
C ALA A 54 -24.92 9.39 13.85
N VAL A 55 -23.61 9.59 14.03
CA VAL A 55 -22.93 10.88 13.88
C VAL A 55 -21.64 10.64 13.11
N VAL A 56 -21.34 11.51 12.15
CA VAL A 56 -20.12 11.52 11.35
C VAL A 56 -19.52 12.92 11.39
N ASP A 57 -18.24 13.01 11.71
CA ASP A 57 -17.44 14.23 11.61
C ASP A 57 -16.64 14.17 10.30
N LEU A 58 -16.95 15.08 9.38
CA LEU A 58 -16.42 15.13 8.01
C LEU A 58 -15.06 15.82 7.91
N SER A 59 -14.60 16.51 8.96
CA SER A 59 -13.29 17.21 9.00
C SER A 59 -12.11 16.24 9.04
N GLY A 60 -12.32 15.04 9.59
CA GLY A 60 -11.36 13.95 9.65
C GLY A 60 -12.13 12.68 9.94
N PRO A 61 -12.58 11.94 8.90
CA PRO A 61 -13.77 11.09 8.95
C PRO A 61 -13.81 10.17 10.16
N ALA A 62 -14.64 10.57 11.14
CA ALA A 62 -14.83 9.84 12.37
C ALA A 62 -16.29 9.51 12.57
N TYR A 63 -16.54 8.32 13.12
CA TYR A 63 -17.85 7.70 13.10
C TYR A 63 -18.27 7.31 14.50
N HIS A 64 -19.50 7.65 14.84
CA HIS A 64 -20.15 7.16 16.04
C HIS A 64 -21.53 6.65 15.71
N CYS A 65 -21.87 5.48 16.25
CA CYS A 65 -23.22 4.96 16.17
C CYS A 65 -23.54 4.22 17.47
N SER A 66 -24.74 4.44 18.02
CA SER A 66 -25.19 3.77 19.24
C SER A 66 -25.59 2.28 19.05
N CYS A 67 -25.27 1.68 17.91
CA CYS A 67 -25.58 0.27 17.62
C CYS A 67 -24.51 -0.68 18.21
N PRO A 68 -24.86 -1.93 18.53
CA PRO A 68 -23.93 -2.89 19.15
C PRO A 68 -22.88 -3.50 18.19
N SER A 69 -22.75 -2.97 16.96
CA SER A 69 -21.81 -3.47 15.96
C SER A 69 -20.36 -3.24 16.39
N ARG A 70 -19.51 -4.26 16.25
CA ARG A 70 -18.06 -4.15 16.43
C ARG A 70 -17.31 -3.69 15.17
N LYS A 71 -18.03 -3.53 14.05
CA LYS A 71 -17.49 -3.02 12.78
C LYS A 71 -17.63 -1.50 12.74
N PHE A 72 -16.53 -0.80 12.44
CA PHE A 72 -16.44 0.66 12.41
C PHE A 72 -15.77 1.11 11.11
N PRO A 73 -16.42 1.94 10.28
CA PRO A 73 -17.82 2.39 10.33
C PRO A 73 -18.83 1.23 10.30
N CYS A 74 -19.89 1.31 11.09
CA CYS A 74 -20.97 0.31 11.02
C CYS A 74 -21.88 0.57 9.82
N LYS A 75 -22.78 -0.39 9.51
CA LYS A 75 -23.77 -0.23 8.43
C LYS A 75 -24.63 1.04 8.55
N HIS A 76 -24.89 1.54 9.76
CA HIS A 76 -25.68 2.76 9.95
C HIS A 76 -24.86 4.01 9.63
N ALA A 77 -23.61 4.11 10.08
CA ALA A 77 -22.74 5.23 9.71
C ALA A 77 -22.53 5.29 8.19
N LEU A 78 -22.32 4.14 7.54
CA LEU A 78 -22.26 4.03 6.08
C LEU A 78 -23.60 4.40 5.41
N GLY A 79 -24.73 3.95 5.98
CA GLY A 79 -26.05 4.26 5.45
C GLY A 79 -26.37 5.76 5.49
N LEU A 80 -25.94 6.46 6.55
CA LEU A 80 -26.07 7.90 6.68
C LEU A 80 -25.23 8.65 5.64
N LEU A 81 -24.00 8.20 5.42
CA LEU A 81 -23.12 8.74 4.38
C LEU A 81 -23.69 8.52 2.96
N LEU A 82 -24.30 7.36 2.70
CA LEU A 82 -24.99 7.10 1.43
C LEU A 82 -26.20 8.02 1.25
N MET A 83 -26.95 8.30 2.32
CA MET A 83 -28.07 9.26 2.26
C MET A 83 -27.57 10.67 1.94
N TRP A 84 -26.46 11.09 2.54
CA TRP A 84 -25.85 12.39 2.27
C TRP A 84 -25.28 12.45 0.84
N SER A 85 -24.59 11.39 0.41
CA SER A 85 -24.08 11.22 -0.97
C SER A 85 -25.17 11.38 -2.02
N ALA A 86 -26.36 10.85 -1.76
CA ALA A 86 -27.52 10.95 -2.64
C ALA A 86 -28.25 12.30 -2.54
N GLY A 87 -27.74 13.28 -1.79
CA GLY A 87 -28.37 14.60 -1.59
C GLY A 87 -29.65 14.55 -0.75
N ARG A 88 -29.86 13.50 0.05
CA ARG A 88 -31.10 13.27 0.82
C ARG A 88 -31.01 13.69 2.28
N VAL A 89 -29.94 14.39 2.67
CA VAL A 89 -29.76 14.92 4.02
C VAL A 89 -29.85 16.44 3.95
N PRO A 90 -30.81 17.08 4.64
CA PRO A 90 -30.98 18.52 4.60
C PRO A 90 -29.86 19.23 5.35
N GLU A 91 -29.46 20.39 4.87
CA GLU A 91 -28.62 21.32 5.62
C GLU A 91 -29.46 22.05 6.66
N VAL A 92 -28.92 22.16 7.87
CA VAL A 92 -29.60 22.72 9.05
C VAL A 92 -28.62 23.58 9.84
N SER A 93 -29.13 24.55 10.59
CA SER A 93 -28.32 25.57 11.24
C SER A 93 -27.49 25.08 12.43
N ALA A 94 -27.92 24.00 13.10
CA ALA A 94 -27.22 23.45 14.26
C ALA A 94 -27.45 21.93 14.41
N PRO A 95 -26.44 21.19 14.91
CA PRO A 95 -26.60 19.78 15.25
C PRO A 95 -27.52 19.59 16.48
N PRO A 96 -28.23 18.46 16.59
CA PRO A 96 -28.97 18.11 17.79
C PRO A 96 -28.01 17.78 18.95
N ALA A 97 -28.51 17.87 20.18
CA ALA A 97 -27.71 17.72 21.41
C ALA A 97 -26.83 16.44 21.45
N PHE A 98 -27.30 15.31 20.93
CA PHE A 98 -26.50 14.07 20.93
C PHE A 98 -25.30 14.11 19.97
N ALA A 99 -25.42 14.85 18.86
CA ALA A 99 -24.34 15.03 17.90
C ALA A 99 -23.36 16.07 18.43
N GLU A 100 -23.87 17.17 18.98
CA GLU A 100 -23.07 18.22 19.62
C GLU A 100 -22.25 17.69 20.81
N GLU A 101 -22.85 16.87 21.67
CA GLU A 101 -22.17 16.25 22.82
C GLU A 101 -20.98 15.38 22.36
N TRP A 102 -21.18 14.58 21.30
CA TRP A 102 -20.12 13.71 20.77
C TRP A 102 -19.01 14.51 20.09
N LEU A 103 -19.36 15.51 19.28
CA LEU A 103 -18.41 16.39 18.59
C LEU A 103 -17.60 17.22 19.60
N SER A 104 -18.24 17.76 20.64
CA SER A 104 -17.56 18.53 21.69
C SER A 104 -16.56 17.67 22.48
N ARG A 105 -16.93 16.43 22.82
CA ARG A 105 -15.99 15.47 23.46
C ARG A 105 -14.80 15.15 22.56
N ARG A 106 -15.02 15.06 21.24
CA ARG A 106 -13.95 14.81 20.27
C ARG A 106 -13.02 16.01 20.14
N ALA A 107 -13.56 17.22 19.99
CA ALA A 107 -12.79 18.46 19.94
C ALA A 107 -11.96 18.65 21.22
N ALA A 108 -12.53 18.37 22.41
CA ALA A 108 -11.82 18.41 23.67
C ALA A 108 -10.66 17.39 23.76
N ARG A 109 -10.81 16.21 23.16
CA ARG A 109 -9.73 15.20 23.06
C ARG A 109 -8.63 15.61 22.07
N ALA A 110 -8.98 16.28 20.98
CA ALA A 110 -8.02 16.74 19.97
C ALA A 110 -7.23 17.98 20.43
N ALA A 111 -7.84 18.84 21.26
CA ALA A 111 -7.21 20.04 21.82
C ALA A 111 -6.41 19.78 23.11
N ALA A 112 -6.49 18.58 23.68
CA ALA A 112 -5.68 18.20 24.83
C ALA A 112 -4.21 17.99 24.42
N PRO A 113 -3.22 18.57 25.13
CA PRO A 113 -1.81 18.21 24.93
C PRO A 113 -1.64 16.70 25.16
N PRO A 114 -0.64 16.04 24.52
CA PRO A 114 -0.42 14.60 24.63
C PRO A 114 -0.05 14.26 26.07
N THR A 115 -1.07 14.06 26.88
CA THR A 115 -0.98 13.56 28.22
C THR A 115 -0.96 12.05 28.11
N ALA A 116 0.08 11.45 28.68
CA ALA A 116 0.25 10.02 28.75
C ALA A 116 -1.08 9.34 29.08
N ALA A 117 -1.49 8.40 28.22
CA ALA A 117 -2.75 7.68 28.36
C ALA A 117 -2.90 7.13 29.79
N ALA A 118 -4.07 7.36 30.38
CA ALA A 118 -4.42 6.80 31.68
C ALA A 118 -4.18 5.28 31.71
N PRO A 119 -3.73 4.71 32.83
CA PRO A 119 -3.15 3.35 32.90
C PRO A 119 -4.10 2.19 32.51
N ALA A 120 -5.41 2.42 32.44
CA ALA A 120 -6.40 1.39 32.12
C ALA A 120 -6.55 1.08 30.63
N THR A 121 -6.30 2.03 29.71
CA THR A 121 -6.38 1.78 28.25
C THR A 121 -5.07 1.24 27.68
N ALA A 122 -3.93 1.64 28.26
CA ALA A 122 -2.61 1.12 27.91
C ALA A 122 -2.47 -0.39 28.22
N THR A 123 -3.04 -0.85 29.35
CA THR A 123 -2.99 -2.25 29.76
C THR A 123 -3.88 -3.18 28.92
N VAL A 124 -5.03 -2.71 28.43
CA VAL A 124 -5.88 -3.48 27.49
C VAL A 124 -5.22 -3.58 26.11
N GLY A 125 -4.56 -2.52 25.65
CA GLY A 125 -3.77 -2.51 24.41
C GLY A 125 -2.56 -3.45 24.47
N ALA A 126 -1.82 -3.44 25.58
CA ALA A 126 -0.67 -4.31 25.81
C ALA A 126 -1.06 -5.80 25.79
N LYS A 127 -2.11 -6.18 26.53
CA LYS A 127 -2.62 -7.57 26.53
C LYS A 127 -3.11 -8.04 25.15
N SER A 128 -3.64 -7.13 24.33
CA SER A 128 -4.05 -7.43 22.95
C SER A 128 -2.84 -7.65 22.03
N ALA A 129 -1.78 -6.85 22.20
CA ALA A 129 -0.54 -7.00 21.45
C ALA A 129 0.22 -8.28 21.82
N GLU A 130 0.29 -8.62 23.11
CA GLU A 130 0.89 -9.86 23.62
C GLU A 130 0.16 -11.09 23.06
N ARG A 131 -1.17 -11.14 23.17
CA ARG A 131 -1.98 -12.24 22.60
C ARG A 131 -1.81 -12.38 21.09
N ARG A 132 -1.63 -11.28 20.35
CA ARG A 132 -1.29 -11.33 18.93
C ARG A 132 0.09 -11.96 18.73
N ALA A 133 1.09 -11.53 19.48
CA ALA A 133 2.44 -12.07 19.37
C ALA A 133 2.47 -13.58 19.66
N GLU A 134 1.74 -14.05 20.67
CA GLU A 134 1.58 -15.48 20.97
C GLU A 134 0.97 -16.26 19.79
N ARG A 135 -0.13 -15.77 19.21
CA ARG A 135 -0.79 -16.41 18.05
C ARG A 135 0.11 -16.46 16.82
N VAL A 136 0.81 -15.36 16.54
CA VAL A 136 1.76 -15.29 15.44
C VAL A 136 2.88 -16.30 15.65
N THR A 137 3.47 -16.34 16.85
CA THR A 137 4.56 -17.29 17.18
C THR A 137 4.11 -18.73 16.95
N ALA A 138 2.95 -19.11 17.50
CA ALA A 138 2.41 -20.47 17.33
C ALA A 138 2.16 -20.80 15.84
N GLY A 139 1.62 -19.87 15.06
CA GLY A 139 1.42 -20.08 13.63
C GLY A 139 2.73 -20.21 12.85
N LEU A 140 3.74 -19.40 13.17
CA LEU A 140 5.06 -19.50 12.55
C LEU A 140 5.78 -20.79 12.92
N ASP A 141 5.58 -21.32 14.13
CA ASP A 141 6.10 -22.63 14.52
C ASP A 141 5.44 -23.78 13.74
N GLU A 142 4.11 -23.73 13.52
CA GLU A 142 3.43 -24.69 12.65
C GLU A 142 3.92 -24.60 11.20
N LEU A 143 4.12 -23.38 10.69
CA LEU A 143 4.67 -23.17 9.35
C LEU A 143 6.06 -23.78 9.22
N ASP A 144 6.93 -23.60 10.21
CA ASP A 144 8.30 -24.13 10.19
C ASP A 144 8.33 -25.66 10.14
N LEU A 145 7.45 -26.31 10.92
CA LEU A 145 7.26 -27.76 10.86
C LEU A 145 6.78 -28.19 9.48
N TRP A 146 5.79 -27.50 8.92
CA TRP A 146 5.27 -27.78 7.58
C TRP A 146 6.35 -27.62 6.51
N LEU A 147 7.10 -26.51 6.50
CA LEU A 147 8.20 -26.26 5.56
C LEU A 147 9.26 -27.37 5.62
N THR A 148 9.67 -27.73 6.85
CA THR A 148 10.69 -28.76 7.06
C THR A 148 10.21 -30.14 6.62
N ASP A 149 8.92 -30.44 6.80
CA ASP A 149 8.32 -31.69 6.33
C ASP A 149 8.27 -31.76 4.79
N GLN A 150 7.90 -30.66 4.12
CA GLN A 150 7.94 -30.59 2.65
C GLN A 150 9.36 -30.82 2.11
N ILE A 151 10.38 -30.26 2.76
CA ILE A 151 11.78 -30.45 2.35
C ILE A 151 12.23 -31.89 2.62
N ARG A 152 11.88 -32.46 3.79
CA ARG A 152 12.24 -33.84 4.16
C ARG A 152 11.62 -34.87 3.22
N GLY A 153 10.37 -34.66 2.81
CA GLY A 153 9.68 -35.50 1.84
C GLY A 153 10.20 -35.35 0.40
N GLY A 154 10.93 -34.27 0.13
CA GLY A 154 11.44 -33.92 -1.20
C GLY A 154 10.39 -33.20 -2.04
N LEU A 155 10.80 -32.11 -2.71
CA LEU A 155 9.90 -31.25 -3.47
C LEU A 155 9.19 -31.96 -4.63
N GLY A 156 9.78 -33.02 -5.19
CA GLY A 156 9.16 -33.80 -6.27
C GLY A 156 7.93 -34.62 -5.82
N ALA A 157 7.80 -34.90 -4.53
CA ALA A 157 6.65 -35.61 -3.94
C ALA A 157 5.73 -34.68 -3.13
N ALA A 158 6.08 -33.39 -3.01
CA ALA A 158 5.31 -32.41 -2.25
C ALA A 158 3.99 -32.08 -2.94
N ASP A 159 2.92 -31.87 -2.15
CA ASP A 159 1.66 -31.34 -2.67
C ASP A 159 1.82 -29.84 -2.93
N VAL A 160 2.10 -29.51 -4.19
CA VAL A 160 2.27 -28.14 -4.69
C VAL A 160 0.98 -27.56 -5.28
N SER A 161 -0.18 -28.15 -4.96
CA SER A 161 -1.47 -27.64 -5.41
C SER A 161 -1.80 -26.28 -4.80
N ALA A 162 -2.56 -25.47 -5.53
CA ALA A 162 -3.04 -24.18 -5.02
C ALA A 162 -3.86 -24.33 -3.73
N SER A 163 -4.63 -25.43 -3.61
CA SER A 163 -5.39 -25.77 -2.40
C SER A 163 -4.51 -26.07 -1.19
N ALA A 164 -3.38 -26.79 -1.37
CA ALA A 164 -2.47 -27.08 -0.29
C ALA A 164 -1.83 -25.80 0.26
N PHE A 165 -1.37 -24.92 -0.63
CA PHE A 165 -0.85 -23.61 -0.25
C PHE A 165 -1.91 -22.71 0.40
N ASP A 166 -3.15 -22.68 -0.10
CA ASP A 166 -4.20 -21.87 0.52
C ASP A 166 -4.61 -22.41 1.91
N ALA A 167 -4.59 -23.72 2.13
CA ALA A 167 -4.86 -24.31 3.44
C ALA A 167 -3.85 -23.85 4.51
N ILE A 168 -2.56 -23.81 4.19
CA ILE A 168 -1.55 -23.26 5.12
C ILE A 168 -1.63 -21.73 5.22
N ALA A 169 -1.93 -21.03 4.12
CA ALA A 169 -2.13 -19.59 4.15
C ALA A 169 -3.33 -19.16 5.01
N ALA A 170 -4.42 -19.93 5.01
CA ALA A 170 -5.59 -19.70 5.86
C ALA A 170 -5.21 -19.78 7.35
N ARG A 171 -4.42 -20.79 7.74
CA ARG A 171 -3.88 -20.89 9.11
C ARG A 171 -3.03 -19.68 9.48
N MET A 172 -2.22 -19.15 8.55
CA MET A 172 -1.44 -17.93 8.80
C MET A 172 -2.33 -16.70 9.01
N VAL A 173 -3.47 -16.60 8.32
CA VAL A 173 -4.45 -15.53 8.58
C VAL A 173 -5.04 -15.67 9.99
N ASP A 174 -5.42 -16.87 10.40
CA ASP A 174 -5.96 -17.15 11.75
C ASP A 174 -4.92 -16.87 12.84
N ALA A 175 -3.65 -17.17 12.56
CA ALA A 175 -2.49 -16.84 13.40
C ALA A 175 -2.12 -15.35 13.41
N GLN A 176 -2.78 -14.51 12.60
CA GLN A 176 -2.50 -13.08 12.44
C GLN A 176 -1.15 -12.75 11.78
N ALA A 177 -0.71 -13.60 10.85
CA ALA A 177 0.47 -13.42 10.00
C ALA A 177 0.08 -13.25 8.51
N PRO A 178 -0.66 -12.18 8.14
CA PRO A 178 -1.19 -12.01 6.78
C PRO A 178 -0.11 -11.80 5.71
N GLY A 179 1.06 -11.28 6.06
CA GLY A 179 2.19 -11.14 5.13
C GLY A 179 2.72 -12.50 4.66
N VAL A 180 2.82 -13.45 5.60
CA VAL A 180 3.18 -14.84 5.32
C VAL A 180 2.10 -15.54 4.50
N ALA A 181 0.82 -15.34 4.84
CA ALA A 181 -0.30 -15.87 4.05
C ALA A 181 -0.25 -15.38 2.60
N SER A 182 0.04 -14.09 2.37
CA SER A 182 0.20 -13.53 1.03
C SER A 182 1.38 -14.18 0.29
N ALA A 183 2.51 -14.40 0.96
CA ALA A 183 3.66 -15.06 0.37
C ALA A 183 3.34 -16.49 -0.10
N LEU A 184 2.67 -17.28 0.75
CA LEU A 184 2.24 -18.66 0.43
C LEU A 184 1.28 -18.69 -0.77
N ARG A 185 0.33 -17.76 -0.85
CA ARG A 185 -0.63 -17.67 -1.97
C ARG A 185 -0.01 -17.32 -3.32
N ARG A 186 1.23 -16.83 -3.34
CA ARG A 186 1.98 -16.57 -4.58
C ARG A 186 2.78 -17.78 -5.08
N LEU A 187 2.98 -18.81 -4.27
CA LEU A 187 3.76 -19.99 -4.67
C LEU A 187 3.11 -20.84 -5.79
N PRO A 188 1.77 -21.03 -5.83
CA PRO A 188 1.15 -21.82 -6.90
C PRO A 188 1.47 -21.30 -8.30
N ILE A 189 1.54 -19.98 -8.48
CA ILE A 189 1.85 -19.40 -9.80
C ILE A 189 3.30 -19.65 -10.20
N VAL A 190 4.24 -19.67 -9.25
CA VAL A 190 5.64 -20.04 -9.51
C VAL A 190 5.72 -21.48 -10.02
N VAL A 191 5.02 -22.40 -9.35
CA VAL A 191 4.99 -23.82 -9.76
C VAL A 191 4.35 -24.00 -11.14
N ALA A 192 3.27 -23.27 -11.42
CA ALA A 192 2.54 -23.42 -12.67
C ALA A 192 3.25 -22.82 -13.90
N THR A 193 4.10 -21.81 -13.71
CA THR A 193 4.64 -20.99 -14.82
C THR A 193 6.12 -21.17 -15.10
N ARG A 194 6.86 -21.87 -14.22
CA ARG A 194 8.32 -21.92 -14.25
C ARG A 194 8.83 -23.34 -14.40
N ALA A 195 9.67 -23.58 -15.40
CA ALA A 195 10.33 -24.88 -15.55
C ALA A 195 11.32 -25.17 -14.40
N ASP A 196 11.95 -24.13 -13.87
CA ASP A 196 12.86 -24.16 -12.72
C ASP A 196 12.14 -24.09 -11.36
N TRP A 197 10.86 -24.43 -11.31
CA TRP A 197 10.04 -24.26 -10.09
C TRP A 197 10.61 -24.92 -8.82
N PRO A 198 11.31 -26.08 -8.83
CA PRO A 198 11.81 -26.66 -7.59
C PRO A 198 12.85 -25.77 -6.89
N ASP A 199 13.78 -25.18 -7.65
CA ASP A 199 14.77 -24.23 -7.11
C ASP A 199 14.07 -22.97 -6.57
N ARG A 200 13.12 -22.45 -7.34
CA ARG A 200 12.33 -21.26 -6.97
C ARG A 200 11.53 -21.46 -5.70
N LEU A 201 10.86 -22.60 -5.59
CA LEU A 201 10.07 -22.97 -4.42
C LEU A 201 10.97 -23.15 -3.19
N LEU A 202 12.13 -23.80 -3.35
CA LEU A 202 13.10 -23.96 -2.27
C LEU A 202 13.59 -22.60 -1.74
N ARG A 203 13.89 -21.64 -2.63
CA ARG A 203 14.28 -20.27 -2.24
C ARG A 203 13.18 -19.58 -1.44
N GLU A 204 11.93 -19.72 -1.84
CA GLU A 204 10.81 -19.12 -1.11
C GLU A 204 10.58 -19.80 0.24
N TYR A 205 10.71 -21.12 0.33
CA TYR A 205 10.69 -21.86 1.61
C TYR A 205 11.82 -21.42 2.54
N ALA A 206 13.04 -21.30 2.02
CA ALA A 206 14.18 -20.82 2.80
C ALA A 206 13.96 -19.40 3.33
N ARG A 207 13.36 -18.51 2.53
CA ARG A 207 13.00 -17.14 2.96
C ARG A 207 11.92 -17.12 4.04
N LEU A 208 10.90 -17.98 3.92
CA LEU A 208 9.86 -18.13 4.95
C LEU A 208 10.45 -18.71 6.23
N HIS A 209 11.27 -19.75 6.14
CA HIS A 209 11.99 -20.32 7.29
C HIS A 209 12.87 -19.27 7.97
N LEU A 210 13.63 -18.48 7.18
CA LEU A 210 14.44 -17.37 7.71
C LEU A 210 13.57 -16.35 8.48
N LEU A 211 12.36 -16.05 7.98
CA LEU A 211 11.43 -15.15 8.66
C LEU A 211 10.96 -15.72 10.00
N VAL A 212 10.67 -17.03 10.06
CA VAL A 212 10.32 -17.72 11.30
C VAL A 212 11.48 -17.63 12.31
N VAL A 213 12.70 -17.96 11.88
CA VAL A 213 13.90 -17.90 12.73
C VAL A 213 14.13 -16.48 13.26
N ALA A 214 13.99 -15.47 12.39
CA ALA A 214 14.15 -14.07 12.78
C ALA A 214 13.06 -13.62 13.76
N HIS A 215 11.82 -14.08 13.60
CA HIS A 215 10.73 -13.76 14.52
C HIS A 215 10.92 -14.43 15.90
N ARG A 216 11.37 -15.68 15.96
CA ARG A 216 11.73 -16.35 17.24
C ARG A 216 12.79 -15.59 18.02
N ARG A 217 13.75 -15.00 17.30
CA ARG A 217 14.87 -14.22 17.87
C ARG A 217 14.63 -12.71 17.82
N LEU A 218 13.38 -12.26 17.69
CA LEU A 218 13.07 -10.86 17.44
C LEU A 218 13.68 -9.90 18.47
N GLY A 219 13.71 -10.30 19.75
CA GLY A 219 14.32 -9.49 20.82
C GLY A 219 15.84 -9.32 20.72
N GLU A 220 16.53 -10.15 19.95
CA GLU A 220 17.98 -10.11 19.74
C GLU A 220 18.39 -9.28 18.51
N LEU A 221 17.43 -8.94 17.63
CA LEU A 221 17.72 -8.22 16.39
C LEU A 221 17.82 -6.71 16.63
N PRO A 222 18.61 -5.97 15.83
CA PRO A 222 18.58 -4.51 15.82
C PRO A 222 17.16 -3.98 15.58
N GLU A 223 16.78 -2.89 16.23
CA GLU A 223 15.42 -2.33 16.16
C GLU A 223 14.90 -2.13 14.72
N PRO A 224 15.69 -1.62 13.75
CA PRO A 224 15.24 -1.51 12.37
C PRO A 224 14.88 -2.86 11.73
N LEU A 225 15.67 -3.91 12.03
CA LEU A 225 15.41 -5.26 11.51
C LEU A 225 14.21 -5.90 12.22
N GLN A 226 13.98 -5.60 13.49
CA GLN A 226 12.75 -6.01 14.16
C GLN A 226 11.51 -5.44 13.47
N ALA A 227 11.56 -4.16 13.08
CA ALA A 227 10.48 -3.52 12.34
C ALA A 227 10.26 -4.19 10.97
N SER A 228 11.33 -4.49 10.25
CA SER A 228 11.27 -5.27 8.99
C SER A 228 10.61 -6.64 9.19
N VAL A 229 11.05 -7.43 10.19
CA VAL A 229 10.44 -8.74 10.49
C VAL A 229 8.95 -8.61 10.78
N ARG A 230 8.55 -7.64 11.62
CA ARG A 230 7.14 -7.36 11.92
C ARG A 230 6.36 -6.97 10.65
N ALA A 231 6.93 -6.16 9.77
CA ALA A 231 6.30 -5.76 8.52
C ALA A 231 6.09 -6.96 7.57
N HIS A 232 7.11 -7.82 7.39
CA HIS A 232 7.02 -9.02 6.54
C HIS A 232 6.07 -10.08 7.08
N VAL A 233 5.95 -10.21 8.41
CA VAL A 233 4.92 -11.07 9.03
C VAL A 233 3.52 -10.48 8.83
N GLY A 234 3.41 -9.14 8.79
CA GLY A 234 2.15 -8.42 8.57
C GLY A 234 1.55 -7.82 9.83
N TYR A 235 2.39 -7.45 10.81
CA TYR A 235 1.93 -6.66 11.96
C TYR A 235 1.43 -5.28 11.47
N PRO A 236 0.29 -4.80 11.98
CA PRO A 236 -0.25 -3.52 11.55
C PRO A 236 0.65 -2.38 12.03
N THR A 237 1.00 -1.49 11.10
CA THR A 237 1.59 -0.18 11.41
C THR A 237 0.58 0.88 11.01
N THR A 238 0.14 1.71 11.95
CA THR A 238 -0.90 2.71 11.68
C THR A 238 -0.30 3.91 10.95
N THR A 239 -1.05 4.47 10.00
CA THR A 239 -0.62 5.65 9.27
C THR A 239 -0.32 6.84 10.19
N ASP A 240 -1.08 7.01 11.28
CA ASP A 240 -0.82 8.07 12.26
C ASP A 240 0.52 7.89 12.98
N SER A 241 0.90 6.64 13.32
CA SER A 241 2.20 6.37 13.94
C SER A 241 3.39 6.61 13.01
N VAL A 242 3.17 6.49 11.70
CA VAL A 242 4.16 6.84 10.67
C VAL A 242 4.24 8.35 10.54
N ARG A 243 3.09 9.03 10.45
CA ARG A 243 3.04 10.49 10.34
C ARG A 243 3.66 11.21 11.54
N SER A 244 3.64 10.59 12.73
CA SER A 244 4.32 11.13 13.91
C SER A 244 5.84 10.89 13.94
N GLN A 245 6.39 10.09 13.02
CA GLN A 245 7.84 9.95 12.87
C GLN A 245 8.45 11.24 12.31
N PRO A 246 9.73 11.55 12.58
CA PRO A 246 10.42 12.67 11.95
C PRO A 246 10.33 12.57 10.42
N GLY A 247 9.82 13.64 9.79
CA GLY A 247 9.75 13.75 8.33
C GLY A 247 11.13 13.98 7.72
N VAL A 248 11.42 13.31 6.62
CA VAL A 248 12.61 13.57 5.79
C VAL A 248 12.20 14.51 4.68
N ARG A 249 12.59 15.78 4.81
CA ARG A 249 12.42 16.77 3.73
C ARG A 249 13.51 16.61 2.69
N ASP A 250 13.10 16.55 1.43
CA ASP A 250 13.93 16.52 0.23
C ASP A 250 13.09 17.06 -0.94
N ARG A 251 13.73 17.30 -2.08
CA ARG A 251 13.04 17.54 -3.35
C ARG A 251 12.89 16.23 -4.09
N TRP A 252 11.70 15.65 -4.04
CA TRP A 252 11.42 14.31 -4.52
C TRP A 252 11.07 14.31 -6.00
N MET A 253 11.91 13.67 -6.82
CA MET A 253 11.62 13.40 -8.23
C MET A 253 10.63 12.25 -8.34
N VAL A 254 9.48 12.47 -8.97
CA VAL A 254 8.49 11.44 -9.28
C VAL A 254 8.97 10.67 -10.51
N LEU A 255 9.54 9.48 -10.30
CA LEU A 255 10.16 8.70 -11.37
C LEU A 255 9.14 7.83 -12.11
N GLY A 256 8.08 7.39 -11.45
CA GLY A 256 7.10 6.50 -12.05
C GLY A 256 5.83 6.37 -11.22
N LEU A 257 4.77 5.90 -11.87
CA LEU A 257 3.47 5.63 -11.27
C LEU A 257 2.89 4.39 -11.91
N GLN A 258 2.37 3.49 -11.08
CA GLN A 258 1.65 2.30 -11.51
C GLN A 258 0.36 2.18 -10.72
N THR A 259 -0.73 1.89 -11.43
CA THR A 259 -2.02 1.54 -10.81
C THR A 259 -2.35 0.12 -11.16
N THR A 260 -2.61 -0.72 -10.16
CA THR A 260 -3.10 -2.09 -10.34
C THR A 260 -4.51 -2.21 -9.78
N GLU A 261 -5.30 -3.15 -10.31
CA GLU A 261 -6.62 -3.48 -9.80
C GLU A 261 -6.68 -4.96 -9.45
N GLU A 262 -7.14 -5.26 -8.23
CA GLU A 262 -7.49 -6.62 -7.82
C GLU A 262 -8.86 -6.61 -7.15
N LYS A 263 -9.85 -7.28 -7.74
CA LYS A 263 -11.20 -7.42 -7.15
C LYS A 263 -11.81 -6.07 -6.69
N ARG A 264 -11.71 -5.04 -7.53
CA ARG A 264 -12.13 -3.64 -7.27
C ARG A 264 -11.33 -2.89 -6.20
N LEU A 265 -10.23 -3.46 -5.70
CA LEU A 265 -9.22 -2.72 -4.94
C LEU A 265 -8.16 -2.21 -5.90
N PHE A 266 -8.09 -0.90 -6.05
CA PHE A 266 -7.07 -0.22 -6.83
C PHE A 266 -5.90 0.12 -5.91
N THR A 267 -4.68 -0.24 -6.32
CA THR A 267 -3.45 0.14 -5.62
C THR A 267 -2.65 1.04 -6.53
N ARG A 268 -2.31 2.25 -6.06
CA ARG A 268 -1.37 3.13 -6.75
C ARG A 268 -0.04 3.11 -6.04
N LYS A 269 1.00 2.81 -6.80
CA LYS A 269 2.40 2.83 -6.39
C LYS A 269 3.11 3.96 -7.11
N VAL A 270 3.74 4.85 -6.36
CA VAL A 270 4.51 5.97 -6.89
C VAL A 270 5.94 5.86 -6.39
N TRP A 271 6.91 5.90 -7.29
CA TRP A 271 8.32 5.83 -6.96
C TRP A 271 8.94 7.21 -6.97
N LEU A 272 9.72 7.50 -5.92
CA LEU A 272 10.35 8.79 -5.69
C LEU A 272 11.86 8.61 -5.49
N LEU A 273 12.63 9.59 -5.94
CA LEU A 273 14.05 9.72 -5.62
C LEU A 273 14.33 11.15 -5.14
N GLY A 274 14.86 11.28 -3.92
CA GLY A 274 15.28 12.55 -3.34
C GLY A 274 16.46 13.10 -4.13
N ARG A 275 16.31 14.31 -4.65
CA ARG A 275 17.31 15.02 -5.47
C ARG A 275 18.56 15.34 -4.67
N ASP A 276 18.39 15.74 -3.41
CA ASP A 276 19.48 16.28 -2.61
C ASP A 276 20.16 15.19 -1.78
N ARG A 277 19.40 14.19 -1.30
CA ARG A 277 19.94 13.13 -0.43
C ARG A 277 20.05 11.77 -1.11
N GLY A 278 19.59 11.62 -2.36
CA GLY A 278 19.61 10.35 -3.09
C GLY A 278 18.69 9.28 -2.48
N ARG A 279 17.79 9.64 -1.56
CA ARG A 279 16.95 8.68 -0.84
C ARG A 279 15.84 8.18 -1.75
N ARG A 280 15.59 6.87 -1.75
CA ARG A 280 14.49 6.24 -2.50
C ARG A 280 13.26 6.16 -1.62
N ALA A 281 12.08 6.37 -2.22
CA ALA A 281 10.82 6.18 -1.52
C ALA A 281 9.73 5.62 -2.44
N ILE A 282 8.76 4.96 -1.83
CA ILE A 282 7.53 4.52 -2.48
C ILE A 282 6.33 5.04 -1.68
N LEU A 283 5.41 5.72 -2.37
CA LEU A 283 4.07 5.99 -1.85
C LEU A 283 3.13 4.87 -2.31
N LEU A 284 2.32 4.36 -1.38
CA LEU A 284 1.30 3.34 -1.66
C LEU A 284 -0.06 3.84 -1.21
N ASP A 285 -0.93 4.07 -2.18
CA ASP A 285 -2.33 4.46 -1.96
C ASP A 285 -3.27 3.35 -2.39
N PHE A 286 -4.41 3.27 -1.71
CA PHE A 286 -5.45 2.29 -2.00
C PHE A 286 -6.77 3.02 -2.24
N ALA A 287 -7.52 2.59 -3.24
CA ALA A 287 -8.87 3.06 -3.53
C ALA A 287 -9.79 1.86 -3.82
N HIS A 288 -11.08 1.96 -3.49
CA HIS A 288 -12.03 0.89 -3.74
C HIS A 288 -13.10 1.33 -4.75
N GLY A 289 -13.44 0.44 -5.68
CA GLY A 289 -14.47 0.67 -6.69
C GLY A 289 -14.00 1.44 -7.92
N SER A 290 -13.14 2.45 -7.76
CA SER A 290 -12.48 3.17 -8.84
C SER A 290 -11.07 3.62 -8.45
N ALA A 291 -10.24 3.97 -9.43
CA ALA A 291 -8.89 4.52 -9.24
C ALA A 291 -8.88 5.99 -8.76
N ASN A 292 -9.80 6.36 -7.86
CA ASN A 292 -9.89 7.70 -7.26
C ASN A 292 -9.19 7.70 -5.91
N PHE A 293 -7.92 8.10 -5.91
CA PHE A 293 -7.10 8.14 -4.70
C PHE A 293 -7.27 9.48 -3.97
N ALA A 294 -7.37 9.43 -2.63
CA ALA A 294 -7.53 10.62 -1.80
C ALA A 294 -6.27 11.50 -1.74
N THR A 295 -5.09 10.87 -1.78
CA THR A 295 -3.80 11.57 -1.80
C THR A 295 -3.60 12.21 -3.17
N ALA A 296 -3.42 13.52 -3.24
CA ALA A 296 -2.94 14.16 -4.46
C ALA A 296 -1.44 13.89 -4.59
N VAL A 297 -1.02 13.23 -5.67
CA VAL A 297 0.40 12.97 -5.95
C VAL A 297 0.71 13.54 -7.34
N PRO A 298 1.79 14.31 -7.49
CA PRO A 298 2.18 14.88 -8.78
C PRO A 298 2.51 13.80 -9.81
N PRO A 299 2.31 14.08 -11.12
CA PRO A 299 2.58 13.10 -12.17
C PRO A 299 4.09 12.79 -12.30
N PRO A 300 4.47 11.66 -12.90
CA PRO A 300 5.86 11.37 -13.28
C PRO A 300 6.50 12.55 -14.03
N GLY A 301 7.77 12.84 -13.74
CA GLY A 301 8.49 14.02 -14.23
C GLY A 301 8.40 15.25 -13.32
N SER A 302 7.57 15.20 -12.27
CA SER A 302 7.48 16.29 -11.29
C SER A 302 8.57 16.18 -10.22
N LEU A 303 9.07 17.33 -9.77
CA LEU A 303 9.88 17.55 -8.57
C LEU A 303 9.00 18.16 -7.49
N VAL A 304 9.03 17.60 -6.29
CA VAL A 304 8.14 17.99 -5.20
C VAL A 304 8.95 18.24 -3.93
N ASP A 305 8.97 19.46 -3.42
CA ASP A 305 9.51 19.74 -2.09
C ASP A 305 8.50 19.31 -1.03
N ALA A 306 8.79 18.19 -0.35
CA ALA A 306 7.91 17.62 0.65
C ALA A 306 8.66 16.88 1.75
N ALA A 307 8.04 16.81 2.92
CA ALA A 307 8.43 15.91 3.98
C ALA A 307 7.86 14.50 3.74
N LEU A 308 8.69 13.46 3.75
CA LEU A 308 8.25 12.06 3.74
C LEU A 308 8.48 11.40 5.09
N HIS A 309 7.45 10.72 5.59
CA HIS A 309 7.52 9.96 6.83
C HIS A 309 7.64 8.47 6.48
N PHE A 310 8.79 7.86 6.78
CA PHE A 310 9.06 6.49 6.39
C PHE A 310 8.46 5.48 7.37
N TYR A 311 7.93 4.38 6.83
CA TYR A 311 7.59 3.23 7.64
C TYR A 311 8.87 2.65 8.26
N PRO A 312 8.86 2.27 9.55
CA PRO A 312 10.01 1.68 10.20
C PRO A 312 10.48 0.39 9.50
N GLY A 313 11.80 0.20 9.40
CA GLY A 313 12.42 -0.97 8.77
C GLY A 313 13.93 -0.79 8.61
N ALA A 314 14.65 -1.88 8.36
CA ALA A 314 16.10 -1.87 8.18
C ALA A 314 16.52 -1.24 6.84
N ALA A 315 15.69 -1.36 5.81
CA ALA A 315 15.82 -0.68 4.52
C ALA A 315 14.49 0.03 4.19
N PRO A 316 14.19 1.16 4.87
CA PRO A 316 12.88 1.79 4.81
C PRO A 316 12.65 2.46 3.44
N LEU A 317 11.74 1.88 2.67
CA LEU A 317 11.39 2.35 1.32
C LEU A 317 9.97 2.93 1.24
N ARG A 318 9.00 2.30 1.91
CA ARG A 318 7.62 2.81 1.95
C ARG A 318 7.55 4.07 2.81
N ALA A 319 6.86 5.09 2.32
CA ALA A 319 6.64 6.33 3.04
C ALA A 319 5.20 6.83 2.96
N HIS A 320 4.86 7.73 3.87
CA HIS A 320 3.66 8.56 3.84
C HIS A 320 4.05 9.98 3.46
N LEU A 321 3.29 10.60 2.55
CA LEU A 321 3.47 11.99 2.14
C LEU A 321 3.03 12.93 3.28
N GLY A 322 3.95 13.75 3.77
CA GLY A 322 3.68 14.79 4.77
C GLY A 322 3.39 16.13 4.11
N ASP A 323 3.86 17.20 4.75
CA ASP A 323 3.68 18.56 4.24
C ASP A 323 4.40 18.76 2.90
N VAL A 324 3.71 19.41 1.97
CA VAL A 324 4.25 19.87 0.68
C VAL A 324 4.49 21.37 0.80
N HIS A 325 5.71 21.80 0.49
CA HIS A 325 6.14 23.18 0.76
C HIS A 325 6.01 24.10 -0.44
N GLU A 326 6.06 23.55 -1.65
CA GLU A 326 6.05 24.30 -2.91
C GLU A 326 5.18 23.61 -3.96
N SER A 327 4.74 24.36 -4.97
CA SER A 327 4.05 23.78 -6.13
C SER A 327 5.02 22.87 -6.90
N PRO A 328 4.58 21.67 -7.35
CA PRO A 328 5.43 20.79 -8.14
C PRO A 328 5.90 21.45 -9.43
N GLU A 329 7.17 21.29 -9.77
CA GLU A 329 7.79 21.77 -11.00
C GLU A 329 8.37 20.60 -11.81
N PRO A 330 8.54 20.69 -13.13
CA PRO A 330 9.20 19.62 -13.89
C PRO A 330 10.69 19.56 -13.54
N PHE A 331 11.25 18.36 -13.35
CA PHE A 331 12.70 18.19 -13.37
C PHE A 331 13.19 17.85 -14.78
N THR A 332 14.36 18.37 -15.16
CA THR A 332 14.92 18.18 -16.51
C THR A 332 16.19 17.33 -16.55
N THR A 333 16.73 16.97 -15.38
CA THR A 333 17.95 16.15 -15.28
C THR A 333 17.82 15.13 -14.17
N VAL A 334 18.65 14.10 -14.20
CA VAL A 334 18.86 13.15 -13.10
C VAL A 334 20.36 12.96 -12.88
N ALA A 335 20.77 12.57 -11.68
CA ALA A 335 22.17 12.23 -11.44
C ALA A 335 22.53 10.95 -12.22
N PRO A 336 23.73 10.87 -12.83
CA PRO A 336 24.21 9.65 -13.47
C PRO A 336 24.15 8.45 -12.52
N SER A 337 23.66 7.32 -13.01
CA SER A 337 23.53 6.08 -12.24
C SER A 337 23.65 4.89 -13.19
N GLY A 338 24.69 4.09 -13.01
CA GLY A 338 24.98 2.91 -13.83
C GLY A 338 24.46 1.60 -13.22
N VAL A 339 24.69 0.50 -13.93
CA VAL A 339 24.31 -0.86 -13.52
C VAL A 339 24.88 -1.21 -12.15
N ASP A 340 26.20 -1.03 -11.95
CA ASP A 340 26.87 -1.38 -10.69
C ASP A 340 26.29 -0.61 -9.50
N THR A 341 26.04 0.70 -9.67
CA THR A 341 25.41 1.52 -8.63
C THR A 341 24.00 1.02 -8.29
N ALA A 342 23.21 0.59 -9.27
CA ALA A 342 21.89 0.02 -9.00
C ALA A 342 21.99 -1.32 -8.25
N LEU A 343 22.94 -2.18 -8.62
CA LEU A 343 23.18 -3.46 -7.96
C LEU A 343 23.74 -3.28 -6.53
N ASP A 344 24.63 -2.32 -6.30
CA ASP A 344 25.16 -1.98 -4.98
C ASP A 344 24.04 -1.51 -4.04
N HIS A 345 23.14 -0.65 -4.53
CA HIS A 345 21.98 -0.22 -3.76
C HIS A 345 21.05 -1.39 -3.41
N PHE A 346 20.85 -2.33 -4.34
CA PHE A 346 20.07 -3.53 -4.07
C PHE A 346 20.77 -4.45 -3.06
N ALA A 347 22.08 -4.67 -3.21
CA ALA A 347 22.89 -5.47 -2.30
C ALA A 347 22.87 -4.91 -0.87
N ALA A 348 22.99 -3.59 -0.72
CA ALA A 348 22.86 -2.92 0.57
C ALA A 348 21.46 -3.09 1.16
N ALA A 349 20.40 -2.99 0.33
CA ALA A 349 19.03 -3.17 0.79
C ALA A 349 18.76 -4.60 1.27
N ILE A 350 19.16 -5.64 0.51
CA ILE A 350 18.99 -7.04 0.92
C ILE A 350 19.91 -7.43 2.08
N GLY A 351 21.07 -6.79 2.21
CA GLY A 351 21.97 -6.96 3.35
C GLY A 351 21.36 -6.43 4.65
N ALA A 352 20.57 -5.35 4.57
CA ALA A 352 19.83 -4.80 5.70
C ALA A 352 18.50 -5.54 5.97
N ASP A 353 17.77 -5.91 4.91
CA ASP A 353 16.48 -6.62 4.98
C ASP A 353 16.44 -7.76 3.94
N PRO A 354 16.74 -9.01 4.35
CA PRO A 354 16.84 -10.16 3.45
C PRO A 354 15.55 -10.59 2.74
N TRP A 355 14.40 -10.03 3.13
CA TRP A 355 13.11 -10.38 2.53
C TRP A 355 12.68 -9.42 1.43
N ILE A 356 13.43 -8.34 1.19
CA ILE A 356 13.21 -7.46 0.04
C ILE A 356 13.21 -8.27 -1.26
N ARG A 357 12.18 -8.05 -2.07
CA ARG A 357 11.97 -8.76 -3.35
C ARG A 357 12.39 -7.93 -4.56
N SER A 358 12.33 -6.61 -4.44
CA SER A 358 12.73 -5.71 -5.50
C SER A 358 13.17 -4.36 -4.93
N TRP A 359 13.96 -3.63 -5.70
CA TRP A 359 14.43 -2.30 -5.31
C TRP A 359 14.44 -1.32 -6.48
N PRO A 360 14.16 -0.03 -6.26
CA PRO A 360 14.13 0.96 -7.32
C PRO A 360 15.53 1.19 -7.92
N ALA A 361 15.63 1.00 -9.24
CA ALA A 361 16.83 1.20 -10.03
C ALA A 361 16.60 2.31 -11.06
N LEU A 362 17.51 3.28 -11.08
CA LEU A 362 17.61 4.30 -12.11
C LEU A 362 18.88 4.02 -12.89
N LEU A 363 18.76 3.83 -14.20
CA LEU A 363 19.87 3.58 -15.10
C LEU A 363 19.91 4.70 -16.13
N THR A 364 21.03 5.40 -16.20
CA THR A 364 21.29 6.46 -17.18
C THR A 364 22.18 5.93 -18.29
N GLU A 365 22.03 6.45 -19.50
CA GLU A 365 22.87 6.08 -20.66
C GLU A 365 22.85 4.57 -20.97
N VAL A 366 21.65 3.97 -20.98
CA VAL A 366 21.45 2.55 -21.27
C VAL A 366 20.61 2.33 -22.51
N THR A 367 20.93 1.29 -23.28
CA THR A 367 20.23 0.93 -24.52
C THR A 367 19.47 -0.38 -24.31
N PRO A 368 18.13 -0.40 -24.41
CA PRO A 368 17.37 -1.64 -24.44
C PRO A 368 17.65 -2.39 -25.74
N ALA A 369 17.79 -3.71 -25.66
CA ALA A 369 18.04 -4.57 -26.80
C ALA A 369 17.25 -5.88 -26.68
N PHE A 370 17.02 -6.51 -27.82
CA PHE A 370 16.48 -7.86 -27.92
C PHE A 370 17.51 -8.72 -28.65
N ASP A 371 18.10 -9.66 -27.93
CA ASP A 371 19.19 -10.51 -28.41
C ASP A 371 18.91 -11.98 -28.10
N ASP A 372 19.00 -12.84 -29.12
CA ASP A 372 18.73 -14.29 -29.05
C ASP A 372 17.47 -14.68 -28.24
N GLY A 373 16.36 -13.97 -28.48
CA GLY A 373 15.09 -14.24 -27.79
C GLY A 373 14.99 -13.65 -26.38
N ASN A 374 16.02 -12.94 -25.90
CA ASN A 374 16.08 -12.36 -24.57
C ASN A 374 16.08 -10.83 -24.62
N TRP A 375 15.31 -10.23 -23.71
CA TRP A 375 15.33 -8.79 -23.51
C TRP A 375 16.43 -8.41 -22.53
N VAL A 376 17.26 -7.43 -22.89
CA VAL A 376 18.35 -6.92 -22.05
C VAL A 376 18.40 -5.41 -22.10
N ILE A 377 19.04 -4.81 -21.10
CA ILE A 377 19.40 -3.39 -21.09
C ILE A 377 20.90 -3.27 -20.84
N VAL A 378 21.59 -2.55 -21.74
CA VAL A 378 23.05 -2.53 -21.81
C VAL A 378 23.57 -1.13 -21.58
N ASP A 379 24.58 -0.94 -20.75
CA ASP A 379 25.25 0.34 -20.56
C ASP A 379 26.42 0.57 -21.53
N ALA A 380 27.03 1.76 -21.46
CA ALA A 380 28.14 2.16 -22.34
C ALA A 380 29.38 1.27 -22.20
N GLU A 381 29.56 0.62 -21.04
CA GLU A 381 30.66 -0.30 -20.76
C GLU A 381 30.35 -1.74 -21.18
N GLY A 382 29.16 -2.00 -21.74
CA GLY A 382 28.72 -3.32 -22.19
C GLY A 382 28.21 -4.23 -21.08
N ARG A 383 27.98 -3.71 -19.86
CA ARG A 383 27.31 -4.46 -18.80
C ARG A 383 25.82 -4.56 -19.14
N ALA A 384 25.25 -5.74 -19.00
CA ALA A 384 23.87 -6.02 -19.36
C ALA A 384 23.07 -6.55 -18.17
N LEU A 385 21.83 -6.07 -18.02
CA LEU A 385 20.84 -6.64 -17.12
C LEU A 385 19.68 -7.25 -17.92
N PRO A 386 19.16 -8.43 -17.53
CA PRO A 386 17.94 -8.95 -18.13
C PRO A 386 16.76 -7.99 -17.89
N LEU A 387 15.91 -7.81 -18.89
CA LEU A 387 14.63 -7.12 -18.77
C LEU A 387 13.49 -8.13 -18.67
N SER A 388 12.47 -7.82 -17.88
CA SER A 388 11.21 -8.56 -17.92
C SER A 388 10.01 -7.63 -17.82
N GLY A 389 8.88 -8.05 -18.37
CA GLY A 389 7.67 -7.26 -18.45
C GLY A 389 6.73 -7.84 -19.49
N GLU A 390 5.56 -7.24 -19.65
CA GLU A 390 4.66 -7.58 -20.75
C GLU A 390 5.29 -7.15 -22.08
N ASP A 391 5.18 -7.97 -23.13
CA ASP A 391 5.76 -7.66 -24.45
C ASP A 391 5.46 -6.23 -24.94
N PRO A 392 4.22 -5.68 -24.85
CA PRO A 392 3.94 -4.32 -25.28
C PRO A 392 4.77 -3.24 -24.56
N VAL A 393 5.12 -3.48 -23.29
CA VAL A 393 5.95 -2.57 -22.47
C VAL A 393 7.38 -2.57 -22.99
N LEU A 394 7.94 -3.75 -23.27
CA LEU A 394 9.32 -3.91 -23.72
C LEU A 394 9.51 -3.40 -25.16
N TRP A 395 8.57 -3.70 -26.06
CA TRP A 395 8.56 -3.14 -27.42
C TRP A 395 8.42 -1.62 -27.43
N ARG A 396 7.60 -1.06 -26.53
CA ARG A 396 7.49 0.41 -26.38
C ARG A 396 8.80 1.02 -25.91
N LEU A 397 9.47 0.42 -24.92
CA LEU A 397 10.77 0.88 -24.45
C LEU A 397 11.80 0.87 -25.59
N LEU A 398 11.89 -0.24 -26.35
CA LEU A 398 12.79 -0.34 -27.50
C LEU A 398 12.47 0.72 -28.56
N GLY A 399 11.20 0.87 -28.93
CA GLY A 399 10.76 1.86 -29.92
C GLY A 399 11.03 3.30 -29.50
N MET A 400 10.88 3.62 -28.21
CA MET A 400 11.21 4.94 -27.67
C MET A 400 12.73 5.22 -27.66
N SER A 401 13.56 4.21 -27.40
CA SER A 401 15.02 4.37 -27.46
C SER A 401 15.53 4.60 -28.88
N GLY A 402 14.87 4.03 -29.89
CA GLY A 402 15.35 4.07 -31.27
C GLY A 402 16.75 3.46 -31.47
N GLY A 403 17.23 2.64 -30.52
CA GLY A 403 18.60 2.13 -30.50
C GLY A 403 19.65 3.09 -29.92
N HIS A 404 19.22 4.21 -29.34
CA HIS A 404 20.08 5.16 -28.65
C HIS A 404 20.03 4.99 -27.13
N PRO A 405 21.08 5.42 -26.40
CA PRO A 405 21.06 5.44 -24.94
C PRO A 405 19.89 6.29 -24.41
N VAL A 406 19.19 5.75 -23.43
CA VAL A 406 18.09 6.40 -22.72
C VAL A 406 18.29 6.29 -21.21
N THR A 407 17.55 7.09 -20.45
CA THR A 407 17.44 6.90 -18.99
C THR A 407 16.18 6.10 -18.68
N VAL A 408 16.34 5.01 -17.93
CA VAL A 408 15.25 4.10 -17.57
C VAL A 408 15.14 4.01 -16.06
N PHE A 409 13.91 4.07 -15.57
CA PHE A 409 13.59 3.74 -14.19
C PHE A 409 12.78 2.44 -14.13
N GLY A 410 13.13 1.57 -13.20
CA GLY A 410 12.48 0.28 -13.01
C GLY A 410 12.73 -0.33 -11.64
N GLU A 411 12.26 -1.54 -11.45
CA GLU A 411 12.50 -2.33 -10.24
C GLU A 411 13.39 -3.52 -10.56
N TRP A 412 14.56 -3.57 -9.92
CA TRP A 412 15.44 -4.74 -10.00
C TRP A 412 14.97 -5.79 -8.99
N ASN A 413 14.67 -7.00 -9.46
CA ASN A 413 14.10 -8.08 -8.63
C ASN A 413 15.07 -9.24 -8.35
N SER A 414 16.39 -9.01 -8.52
CA SER A 414 17.48 -10.01 -8.54
C SER A 414 17.57 -10.88 -9.80
N GLU A 415 16.45 -11.12 -10.48
CA GLU A 415 16.28 -11.72 -11.81
C GLU A 415 16.60 -10.80 -12.98
N SER A 416 15.83 -9.73 -12.98
CA SER A 416 15.63 -8.84 -14.09
C SER A 416 15.22 -7.46 -13.59
N LEU A 417 15.43 -6.47 -14.46
CA LEU A 417 14.86 -5.16 -14.30
C LEU A 417 13.46 -5.15 -14.93
N VAL A 418 12.46 -4.77 -14.15
CA VAL A 418 11.10 -4.51 -14.63
C VAL A 418 10.98 -3.02 -14.92
N PRO A 419 10.93 -2.58 -16.19
CA PRO A 419 10.90 -1.17 -16.53
C PRO A 419 9.55 -0.54 -16.19
N VAL A 420 9.60 0.63 -15.55
CA VAL A 420 8.42 1.38 -15.10
C VAL A 420 8.23 2.64 -15.95
N SER A 421 9.32 3.36 -16.23
CA SER A 421 9.30 4.57 -17.05
C SER A 421 10.61 4.76 -17.81
N VAL A 422 10.53 5.54 -18.88
CA VAL A 422 11.67 5.98 -19.69
C VAL A 422 11.67 7.50 -19.78
N PHE A 423 12.86 8.08 -19.78
CA PHE A 423 13.07 9.51 -19.78
C PHE A 423 13.54 9.86 -21.19
N ASP A 424 12.76 10.70 -21.88
CA ASP A 424 13.06 11.14 -23.23
C ASP A 424 12.77 12.63 -23.36
N ARG A 425 13.73 13.38 -23.91
CA ARG A 425 13.62 14.83 -24.20
C ARG A 425 13.14 15.72 -23.03
N GLY A 426 13.46 15.34 -21.79
CA GLY A 426 13.08 16.08 -20.59
C GLY A 426 11.71 15.71 -20.00
N ASP A 427 11.03 14.73 -20.59
CA ASP A 427 9.77 14.17 -20.10
C ASP A 427 9.99 12.75 -19.54
N VAL A 428 9.13 12.34 -18.61
CA VAL A 428 9.09 11.00 -18.04
C VAL A 428 7.85 10.27 -18.53
N TYR A 429 8.06 9.20 -19.32
CA TYR A 429 7.01 8.42 -19.93
C TYR A 429 6.77 7.12 -19.18
N PRO A 430 5.59 6.89 -18.59
CA PRO A 430 5.21 5.60 -18.02
C PRO A 430 5.11 4.53 -19.10
N LEU A 431 5.70 3.36 -18.84
CA LEU A 431 5.72 2.24 -19.78
C LEU A 431 4.56 1.25 -19.55
N GLY A 432 4.09 1.09 -18.30
CA GLY A 432 2.97 0.19 -17.96
C GLY A 432 1.58 0.74 -18.31
N ALA A 433 0.57 -0.14 -18.27
CA ALA A 433 -0.84 0.21 -18.52
C ALA A 433 -1.37 1.17 -17.44
N GLY A 434 -1.26 2.46 -17.73
CA GLY A 434 -1.75 3.55 -16.89
C GLY A 434 -1.63 4.93 -17.56
N ALA A 435 -1.26 4.99 -18.84
CA ALA A 435 -1.30 6.23 -19.59
C ALA A 435 -2.76 6.51 -19.99
N PRO A 436 -3.42 7.59 -19.50
CA PRO A 436 -4.45 8.19 -20.32
C PRO A 436 -3.74 8.66 -21.58
N SER A 437 -4.01 8.00 -22.70
CA SER A 437 -3.66 8.55 -24.01
C SER A 437 -4.36 9.90 -24.11
N ALA A 438 -3.60 10.98 -23.89
CA ALA A 438 -4.03 12.33 -24.23
C ALA A 438 -3.98 12.48 -25.76
N ALA A 439 -4.90 11.79 -26.45
CA ALA A 439 -5.32 12.24 -27.77
C ALA A 439 -6.18 13.49 -27.54
N ALA A 440 -5.51 14.63 -27.45
CA ALA A 440 -6.13 15.93 -27.52
C ALA A 440 -7.02 15.96 -28.77
N ALA A 441 -8.34 16.05 -28.55
CA ALA A 441 -9.31 16.43 -29.55
C ALA A 441 -9.00 17.86 -30.01
N VAL A 442 -8.03 18.01 -30.91
CA VAL A 442 -7.90 19.22 -31.71
C VAL A 442 -8.78 19.03 -32.92
N ARG A 443 -10.03 19.46 -32.78
CA ARG A 443 -10.83 19.91 -33.91
C ARG A 443 -10.03 20.99 -34.63
N ARG A 444 -9.54 20.71 -35.83
CA ARG A 444 -9.32 21.72 -36.86
C ARG A 444 -10.18 21.32 -38.07
N ARG A 445 -10.77 22.36 -38.65
CA ARG A 445 -11.89 22.39 -39.58
C ARG A 445 -11.75 21.50 -40.79
#